data_AF-A0A926P3Q8-F1
#
_entry.id   AF-A0A926P3Q8-F1
#
_cell.length_a   1.000
_cell.length_b   1.000
_cell.length_c   1.000
_cell.angle_alpha   90.00
_cell.angle_beta   90.00
_cell.angle_gamma   90.00
#
_symmetry.space_group_name_H-M   'P 1'
#
loop_
_entity.id
_entity.type
_entity.pdbx_description
1 polymer ?
#
loop_
_entity_poly.entity_id
_entity_poly.type
_entity_poly.pdbx_seq_one_letter_code
_entity_poly.pdbx_strand_id
1 'polypeptide(L)'
;MPFVRIFHSDQSKDPSFPAALSQSVHRALVSAFNIPEADFFQVVTGHKAGAELLGPAEFLNIPHSDNLVFVQISCAEGRTTEQKKALYTI
;
A
#
# COMPACT_ATOMS: atom_id res chain seq x y z
N MET A 1 -2.96 14.20 7.28
CA MET A 1 -2.79 13.06 8.18
C MET A 1 -3.53 11.82 7.68
N PRO A 2 -2.95 11.07 6.74
CA PRO A 2 -3.36 9.71 6.41
C PRO A 2 -2.82 8.71 7.45
N PHE A 3 -3.64 7.77 7.87
CA PHE A 3 -3.21 6.53 8.52
C PHE A 3 -3.24 5.40 7.50
N VAL A 4 -2.15 4.64 7.40
CA VAL A 4 -1.98 3.60 6.38
C VAL A 4 -1.78 2.23 7.03
N ARG A 5 -2.51 1.24 6.54
CA ARG A 5 -2.29 -0.17 6.86
C ARG A 5 -1.84 -0.89 5.60
N ILE A 6 -0.68 -1.53 5.66
CA ILE A 6 -0.08 -2.26 4.55
C ILE A 6 -0.04 -3.72 4.96
N PHE A 7 -0.76 -4.56 4.22
CA PHE A 7 -0.76 -6.00 4.40
C PHE A 7 -0.02 -6.61 3.21
N HIS A 8 0.99 -7.43 3.47
CA HIS A 8 1.79 -8.03 2.40
C HIS A 8 1.98 -9.53 2.62
N SER A 9 2.25 -10.24 1.53
CA SER A 9 2.66 -11.63 1.58
C SER A 9 4.01 -11.78 2.31
N ASP A 10 4.09 -12.70 3.27
CA ASP A 10 5.30 -13.01 4.04
C ASP A 10 6.31 -13.89 3.29
N GLN A 11 6.09 -14.15 1.99
CA GLN A 11 6.98 -14.97 1.17
C GLN A 11 8.36 -14.34 0.91
N SER A 12 8.47 -13.01 1.01
CA SER A 12 9.76 -12.33 0.86
C SER A 12 10.72 -12.71 1.99
N LYS A 13 11.92 -13.18 1.63
CA LYS A 13 13.00 -13.47 2.58
C LYS A 13 13.82 -12.23 2.94
N ASP A 14 13.55 -11.10 2.31
CA ASP A 14 14.27 -9.85 2.55
C ASP A 14 13.68 -9.14 3.79
N PRO A 15 14.44 -9.01 4.89
CA PRO A 15 13.96 -8.36 6.10
C PRO A 15 13.72 -6.86 5.93
N SER A 16 14.27 -6.23 4.88
CA SER A 16 14.07 -4.81 4.57
C SER A 16 12.76 -4.54 3.81
N PHE A 17 12.13 -5.57 3.26
CA PHE A 17 10.95 -5.46 2.41
C PHE A 17 9.78 -4.69 3.07
N PRO A 18 9.40 -4.94 4.34
CA PRO A 18 8.32 -4.18 4.98
C PRO A 18 8.63 -2.68 5.09
N ALA A 19 9.88 -2.32 5.40
CA ALA A 19 10.31 -0.93 5.49
C ALA A 19 10.31 -0.26 4.10
N ALA A 20 10.77 -0.97 3.07
CA ALA A 20 10.76 -0.48 1.70
C ALA A 20 9.33 -0.25 1.16
N LEU A 21 8.38 -1.13 1.49
CA LEU A 21 6.96 -0.94 1.17
C LEU A 21 6.41 0.32 1.83
N SER A 22 6.65 0.49 3.14
CA SER A 22 6.18 1.66 3.89
C SER A 22 6.73 2.97 3.32
N GLN A 23 8.03 3.02 3.02
CA GLN A 23 8.67 4.19 2.43
C GLN A 23 8.13 4.51 1.02
N SER A 24 7.88 3.48 0.21
CA SER A 24 7.33 3.65 -1.14
C SER A 24 5.92 4.24 -1.09
N VAL A 25 5.04 3.69 -0.24
CA VAL A 25 3.68 4.22 -0.06
C VAL A 25 3.69 5.65 0.49
N HIS A 26 4.60 5.96 1.43
CA HIS A 26 4.74 7.33 1.93
C HIS A 26 5.16 8.32 0.86
N ARG A 27 6.14 7.97 0.04
CA ARG A 27 6.60 8.81 -1.06
C ARG A 27 5.46 9.11 -2.03
N ALA A 28 4.65 8.10 -2.36
CA ALA A 28 3.48 8.28 -3.20
C ALA A 28 2.45 9.22 -2.54
N LEU A 29 2.22 9.12 -1.23
CA LEU A 29 1.33 10.03 -0.49
C LEU A 29 1.86 11.47 -0.44
N VAL A 30 3.15 11.68 -0.18
CA VAL A 30 3.77 13.01 -0.22
C VAL A 30 3.60 13.63 -1.61
N SER A 31 3.87 12.86 -2.66
CA SER A 31 3.79 13.35 -4.03
C SER A 31 2.36 13.58 -4.54
N ALA A 32 1.40 12.71 -4.22
CA ALA A 32 0.03 12.81 -4.75
C ALA A 32 -0.89 13.65 -3.87
N PHE A 33 -0.76 13.55 -2.55
CA PHE A 33 -1.62 14.24 -1.59
C PHE A 33 -1.00 15.50 -0.99
N ASN A 34 0.25 15.82 -1.33
CA ASN A 34 1.00 16.97 -0.81
C ASN A 34 0.98 17.02 0.73
N ILE A 35 1.11 15.86 1.37
CA ILE A 35 1.23 15.79 2.83
C ILE A 35 2.66 16.19 3.25
N PRO A 36 2.85 16.74 4.47
CA PRO A 36 4.20 16.97 5.00
C PRO A 36 5.00 15.67 5.08
N GLU A 37 6.32 15.73 4.89
CA GLU A 37 7.19 14.54 4.98
C GLU A 37 7.12 13.84 6.34
N ALA A 38 6.87 14.59 7.41
CA ALA A 38 6.74 14.05 8.76
C ALA A 38 5.36 13.41 9.05
N ASP A 39 4.40 13.49 8.12
CA ASP A 39 3.05 12.92 8.26
C ASP A 39 3.06 11.42 7.88
N PHE A 40 3.76 10.61 8.68
CA PHE A 40 4.09 9.21 8.39
C PHE A 40 3.57 8.24 9.46
N PHE A 41 2.26 7.97 9.43
CA PHE A 41 1.58 7.06 10.37
C PHE A 41 1.17 5.77 9.67
N GLN A 42 1.97 4.71 9.81
CA GLN A 42 1.77 3.47 9.06
C GLN A 42 1.98 2.20 9.91
N VAL A 43 1.24 1.15 9.58
CA VAL A 43 1.42 -0.21 10.10
C VAL A 43 1.66 -1.16 8.94
N VAL A 44 2.70 -1.97 9.01
CA VAL A 44 3.03 -2.99 8.01
C VAL A 44 2.96 -4.36 8.66
N THR A 45 2.17 -5.26 8.08
CA THR A 45 1.94 -6.60 8.60
C THR A 45 2.10 -7.65 7.50
N GLY A 46 2.98 -8.61 7.74
CA GLY A 46 3.15 -9.79 6.89
C GLY A 46 2.07 -10.83 7.18
N HIS A 47 1.61 -11.52 6.13
CA HIS A 47 0.56 -12.52 6.18
C HIS A 47 0.87 -13.71 5.29
N LYS A 48 0.46 -14.90 5.72
CA LYS A 48 0.65 -16.13 4.94
C LYS A 48 -0.22 -16.12 3.68
N ALA A 49 0.42 -16.16 2.52
CA ALA A 49 -0.27 -16.25 1.23
C ALA A 49 -1.17 -17.50 1.14
N GLY A 50 -2.38 -17.34 0.58
CA GLY A 50 -3.33 -18.44 0.41
C GLY A 50 -4.04 -18.89 1.69
N ALA A 51 -3.76 -18.27 2.84
CA ALA A 51 -4.42 -18.56 4.12
C ALA A 51 -4.95 -17.30 4.82
N GLU A 52 -4.11 -16.27 4.93
CA GLU A 52 -4.43 -15.01 5.63
C GLU A 52 -4.54 -13.84 4.66
N LEU A 53 -3.79 -13.89 3.55
CA LEU A 53 -3.87 -12.94 2.45
C LEU A 53 -4.43 -13.64 1.21
N LEU A 54 -5.67 -13.28 0.85
CA LEU A 54 -6.45 -13.92 -0.20
C LEU A 54 -6.84 -12.90 -1.26
N GLY A 55 -6.61 -13.25 -2.53
CA GLY A 55 -7.04 -12.50 -3.69
C GLY A 55 -7.33 -13.45 -4.86
N PRO A 56 -8.08 -13.00 -5.87
CA PRO A 56 -8.35 -13.83 -7.05
C PRO A 56 -7.06 -14.05 -7.85
N ALA A 57 -6.92 -15.20 -8.51
CA ALA A 57 -5.79 -15.48 -9.40
C ALA A 57 -5.73 -14.54 -10.61
N GLU A 58 -6.89 -14.00 -11.03
CA GLU A 58 -7.00 -13.01 -12.09
C GLU A 58 -8.19 -12.07 -11.80
N PHE A 59 -8.03 -10.78 -12.11
CA PHE A 59 -9.12 -9.82 -12.12
C PHE A 59 -8.95 -8.83 -13.27
N LEU A 60 -10.02 -8.57 -14.04
CA LEU A 60 -9.97 -7.69 -15.22
C LEU A 60 -8.87 -8.07 -16.23
N ASN A 61 -8.64 -9.38 -16.44
CA ASN A 61 -7.56 -9.93 -17.28
C ASN A 61 -6.14 -9.60 -16.80
N ILE A 62 -5.96 -9.27 -15.52
CA ILE A 62 -4.66 -9.06 -14.90
C ILE A 62 -4.38 -10.25 -13.96
N PRO A 63 -3.36 -11.07 -14.26
CA PRO A 63 -2.99 -12.18 -13.39
C PRO A 63 -2.31 -11.66 -12.13
N HIS A 64 -2.63 -12.26 -10.99
CA HIS A 64 -2.00 -11.97 -9.71
C HIS A 64 -1.07 -13.11 -9.29
N SER A 65 0.02 -12.74 -8.63
CA SER A 65 0.91 -13.70 -7.96
C SER A 65 0.57 -13.80 -6.47
N ASP A 66 1.14 -14.79 -5.78
CA ASP A 66 1.04 -14.93 -4.33
C ASP A 66 1.76 -13.81 -3.55
N ASN A 67 2.45 -12.89 -4.23
CA ASN A 67 3.07 -11.70 -3.67
C ASN A 67 2.09 -10.52 -3.59
N LEU A 68 0.86 -10.78 -3.12
CA LEU A 68 -0.15 -9.74 -2.97
C LEU A 68 0.27 -8.70 -1.93
N VAL A 69 -0.14 -7.45 -2.18
CA VAL A 69 -0.04 -6.34 -1.24
C VAL A 69 -1.38 -5.60 -1.24
N PHE A 70 -1.97 -5.42 -0.06
CA PHE A 70 -3.14 -4.59 0.14
C PHE A 70 -2.76 -3.34 0.92
N VAL A 71 -3.18 -2.18 0.43
CA VAL A 71 -2.92 -0.88 1.04
C VAL A 71 -4.26 -0.25 1.38
N GLN A 72 -4.53 -0.08 2.67
CA GLN A 72 -5.68 0.64 3.18
C GLN A 72 -5.22 2.03 3.65
N ILE A 73 -5.85 3.08 3.14
CA ILE A 73 -5.55 4.47 3.51
C ILE A 73 -6.81 5.09 4.12
N SER A 74 -6.69 5.62 5.33
CA SER A 74 -7.72 6.43 5.98
C SER A 74 -7.20 7.85 6.12
N CYS A 75 -7.88 8.82 5.50
CA CYS A 75 -7.52 10.23 5.62
C CYS A 75 -8.79 11.08 5.73
N ALA A 76 -8.65 12.29 6.28
CA ALA A 76 -9.72 13.28 6.24
C ALA A 76 -10.16 13.57 4.79
N GLU A 77 -11.39 14.05 4.65
CA GLU A 77 -11.91 14.53 3.37
C GLU A 77 -11.07 15.67 2.78
N GLY A 78 -11.34 16.02 1.52
CA GLY A 78 -10.69 17.13 0.83
C GLY A 78 -9.69 16.76 -0.27
N ARG A 79 -9.37 15.47 -0.47
CA ARG A 79 -8.54 15.04 -1.62
C ARG A 79 -9.40 14.97 -2.87
N THR A 80 -8.97 15.64 -3.93
CA THR A 80 -9.70 15.63 -5.21
C THR A 80 -9.61 14.26 -5.89
N THR A 81 -10.47 14.03 -6.88
CA THR A 81 -10.43 12.81 -7.68
C THR A 81 -9.10 12.66 -8.42
N GLU A 82 -8.53 13.77 -8.89
CA GLU A 82 -7.27 13.83 -9.61
C GLU A 82 -6.11 13.43 -8.70
N GLN A 83 -6.07 13.93 -7.47
CA GLN A 83 -5.07 13.52 -6.47
C GLN A 83 -5.17 12.02 -6.15
N LYS A 84 -6.39 11.50 -6.00
CA LYS A 84 -6.62 10.06 -5.77
C LYS A 84 -6.17 9.21 -6.95
N LYS A 85 -6.42 9.65 -8.19
CA LYS A 85 -5.94 8.96 -9.39
C LYS A 85 -4.42 8.99 -9.49
N ALA A 86 -3.80 10.14 -9.22
CA ALA A 86 -2.34 10.29 -9.25
C ALA A 86 -1.65 9.33 -8.26
N LEU A 87 -2.24 9.11 -7.08
CA LEU A 87 -1.72 8.17 -6.10
C LEU A 87 -1.58 6.74 -6.64
N TYR A 88 -2.52 6.26 -7.47
CA TYR A 88 -2.47 4.90 -8.02
C TYR A 88 -1.50 4.73 -9.20
N THR A 89 -0.89 5.82 -9.68
CA THR A 89 0.01 5.81 -10.85
C THR A 89 1.48 5.96 -10.52
N ILE A 90 1.80 6.27 -9.26
CA ILE A 90 3.18 6.42 -8.75
C ILE A 90 3.69 5.04 -8.32
#